data_AF-A0A7L2KEH7-F1
#
_entry.id   AF-A0A7L2KEH7-F1
#
_cell.length_a   1.000
_cell.length_b   1.000
_cell.length_c   1.000
_cell.angle_alpha   90.00
_cell.angle_beta   90.00
_cell.angle_gamma   90.00
#
_symmetry.space_group_name_H-M   'P 1'
#
loop_
_entity.id
_entity.type
_entity.pdbx_description
1 polymer ?
#
loop_
_entity_poly.entity_id
_entity_poly.type
_entity_poly.pdbx_seq_one_letter_code
_entity_poly.pdbx_strand_id
1 'polypeptide(L)'
;QDLCRELHEKVEIVDEERYDIEAKCNHNTREIKDLKIKVLDLRGKFKRPPLRRVRVSADAMLRALLGSKHKVSMDLRANLKSVKKEDTEKERPVEVGDWRKNVEAMSGMEGRKKMFDAAKSPTGQ
;
A
#
# COMPACT_ATOMS: atom_id res chain seq x y z
N GLN A 1 59.25 47.88 -7.06
CA GLN A 1 58.26 47.10 -7.86
C GLN A 1 58.27 45.62 -7.48
N ASP A 2 59.39 45.07 -6.98
CA ASP A 2 59.50 43.63 -6.67
C ASP A 2 58.54 43.15 -5.59
N LEU A 3 58.34 43.95 -4.53
CA LEU A 3 57.35 43.65 -3.49
C LEU A 3 55.93 43.47 -4.07
N CYS A 4 55.54 44.28 -5.06
CA CYS A 4 54.21 44.16 -5.67
C CYS A 4 54.05 42.86 -6.46
N ARG A 5 55.13 42.40 -7.13
CA ARG A 5 55.14 41.11 -7.83
C ARG A 5 55.07 39.94 -6.86
N GLU A 6 55.86 40.00 -5.79
CA GLU A 6 55.87 38.97 -4.74
C GLU A 6 54.50 38.84 -4.05
N LEU A 7 53.85 39.98 -3.76
CA LEU A 7 52.50 39.97 -3.18
C LEU A 7 51.47 39.39 -4.15
N HIS A 8 51.56 39.69 -5.45
CA HIS A 8 50.64 39.14 -6.44
C HIS A 8 50.77 37.61 -6.54
N GLU A 9 52.00 37.09 -6.58
CA GLU A 9 52.26 35.64 -6.61
C GLU A 9 51.73 34.95 -5.34
N LYS A 10 51.95 35.56 -4.17
CA LYS A 10 51.41 35.04 -2.90
C LYS A 10 49.88 35.01 -2.88
N VAL A 11 49.22 36.00 -3.47
CA VAL A 11 47.75 36.03 -3.55
C VAL A 11 47.22 34.86 -4.37
N GLU A 12 47.85 34.53 -5.50
CA GLU A 12 47.44 33.39 -6.33
C GLU A 12 47.54 32.08 -5.55
N ILE A 13 48.68 31.84 -4.89
CA ILE A 13 48.91 30.63 -4.08
C ILE A 13 47.89 30.53 -2.95
N VAL A 14 47.69 31.62 -2.20
CA VAL A 14 46.78 31.63 -1.05
C VAL A 14 45.32 31.44 -1.49
N ASP A 15 44.91 31.96 -2.65
CA ASP A 15 43.54 31.78 -3.11
C ASP A 15 43.28 30.33 -3.58
N GLU A 16 44.27 29.67 -4.19
CA GLU A 16 44.21 28.24 -4.50
C GLU A 16 44.09 27.39 -3.21
N GLU A 17 44.94 27.65 -2.22
CA GLU A 17 44.87 26.97 -0.92
C GLU A 17 43.52 27.22 -0.20
N ARG A 18 43.02 28.46 -0.26
CA ARG A 18 41.72 28.84 0.30
C ARG A 18 40.59 28.06 -0.37
N TYR A 19 40.63 27.92 -1.69
CA TYR A 19 39.64 27.17 -2.45
C TYR A 19 39.60 25.68 -2.03
N ASP A 20 40.76 25.05 -1.87
CA ASP A 20 40.85 23.65 -1.41
C ASP A 20 40.32 23.46 0.01
N ILE A 21 40.62 24.39 0.92
CA ILE A 21 40.10 24.37 2.29
C ILE A 21 38.58 24.54 2.28
N GLU A 22 38.06 25.47 1.48
CA GLU A 22 36.63 25.70 1.33
C GLU A 22 35.91 24.44 0.80
N ALA A 23 36.50 23.75 -0.18
CA ALA A 23 35.98 22.49 -0.70
C ALA A 23 35.89 21.40 0.39
N LYS A 24 36.93 21.26 1.23
CA LYS A 24 36.95 20.33 2.37
C LYS A 24 35.89 20.68 3.43
N CYS A 25 35.74 21.95 3.79
CA CYS A 25 34.70 22.41 4.72
C CYS A 25 33.29 22.15 4.17
N ASN A 26 33.08 22.38 2.87
CA ASN A 26 31.81 22.12 2.21
C ASN A 26 31.48 20.63 2.17
N HIS A 27 32.47 19.77 1.92
CA HIS A 27 32.31 18.32 2.01
C HIS A 27 31.86 17.90 3.42
N ASN A 28 32.59 18.30 4.45
CA ASN A 28 32.26 17.98 5.85
C ASN A 28 30.87 18.50 6.24
N THR A 29 30.50 19.69 5.78
CA THR A 29 29.17 20.27 6.05
C THR A 29 28.05 19.44 5.43
N ARG A 30 28.25 18.92 4.21
CA ARG A 30 27.30 18.00 3.56
C ARG A 30 27.19 16.69 4.33
N GLU A 31 28.30 16.08 4.71
CA GLU A 31 28.30 14.85 5.51
C GLU A 31 27.58 15.03 6.86
N ILE A 32 27.84 16.13 7.57
CA ILE A 32 27.15 16.46 8.81
C ILE A 32 25.64 16.59 8.59
N LYS A 33 25.21 17.22 7.48
CA LYS A 33 23.79 17.34 7.14
C LYS A 33 23.16 15.97 6.91
N ASP A 34 23.82 15.11 6.16
CA ASP A 34 23.34 13.75 5.87
C ASP A 34 23.28 12.89 7.14
N LEU A 35 24.29 12.98 8.00
CA LEU A 35 24.30 12.30 9.30
C LEU A 35 23.20 12.81 10.22
N LYS A 36 22.93 14.12 10.25
CA LYS A 36 21.82 14.69 11.03
C LYS A 36 20.47 14.13 10.56
N ILE A 37 20.25 13.99 9.25
CA ILE A 37 19.03 13.38 8.71
C ILE A 37 18.92 11.93 9.16
N LYS A 38 19.99 11.13 9.02
CA LYS A 38 20.01 9.72 9.49
C LYS A 38 19.70 9.61 10.98
N VAL A 39 20.27 10.49 11.82
CA VAL A 39 19.97 10.53 13.26
C VAL A 39 18.50 10.87 13.51
N LEU A 40 17.92 11.81 12.77
CA LEU A 40 16.49 12.15 12.89
C LEU A 40 15.60 10.98 12.51
N ASP A 41 15.90 10.27 11.43
CA ASP A 41 15.15 9.09 10.98
C ASP A 41 15.20 7.97 12.02
N LEU A 42 16.38 7.71 12.59
CA LEU A 42 16.55 6.72 13.67
C LEU A 42 15.82 7.14 14.95
N ARG A 43 15.88 8.42 15.31
CA ARG A 43 15.19 8.98 16.49
C ARG A 43 13.67 9.03 16.30
N GLY A 44 13.20 9.19 15.06
CA GLY A 44 11.78 9.26 14.68
C GLY A 44 11.12 7.89 14.53
N LYS A 45 11.84 6.90 13.98
CA LYS A 45 11.35 5.51 13.81
C LYS A 45 11.01 4.85 15.15
N PHE A 46 11.72 5.23 16.21
CA PHE A 46 11.47 4.76 17.58
C PHE A 46 11.37 5.93 18.55
N LYS A 47 10.42 6.86 18.33
CA LYS A 47 9.91 7.64 19.47
C LYS A 47 9.46 6.62 20.51
N ARG A 48 10.15 6.54 21.65
CA ARG A 48 9.78 5.65 22.76
C ARG A 48 8.27 5.80 22.95
N PRO A 49 7.45 4.77 22.68
CA PRO A 49 6.01 4.89 22.84
C PRO A 49 5.80 5.37 24.27
N PRO A 50 5.17 6.55 24.49
CA PRO A 50 4.96 7.02 25.84
C PRO A 50 4.21 5.91 26.57
N LEU A 51 4.71 5.52 27.75
CA LEU A 51 4.02 4.54 28.58
C LEU A 51 2.65 5.13 28.91
N ARG A 52 1.63 4.73 28.14
CA ARG A 52 0.26 5.18 28.37
C ARG A 52 -0.21 4.47 29.62
N ARG A 53 -0.66 5.23 30.62
CA ARG A 53 -1.44 4.66 31.73
C ARG A 53 -2.77 4.20 31.14
N VAL A 54 -2.82 2.94 30.73
CA VAL A 54 -4.06 2.30 30.29
C VAL A 54 -4.83 1.93 31.55
N ARG A 55 -6.02 2.52 31.72
CA ARG A 55 -6.93 2.09 32.78
C ARG A 55 -7.45 0.70 32.42
N VAL A 56 -7.79 -0.09 33.44
CA VAL A 56 -8.43 -1.41 33.27
C VAL A 56 -9.56 -1.29 32.25
N SER A 57 -9.55 -2.15 31.23
CA SER A 57 -10.55 -2.11 30.15
C SER A 57 -11.95 -2.37 30.70
N ALA A 58 -12.98 -1.89 30.00
CA ALA A 58 -14.36 -2.15 30.38
C ALA A 58 -14.65 -3.66 30.50
N ASP A 59 -14.13 -4.46 29.57
CA ASP A 59 -14.26 -5.93 29.60
C ASP A 59 -13.58 -6.55 30.83
N ALA A 60 -12.35 -6.12 31.16
CA ALA A 60 -11.64 -6.61 32.34
C ALA A 60 -12.36 -6.20 33.65
N MET A 61 -12.92 -4.99 33.69
CA MET A 61 -13.71 -4.52 34.83
C MET A 61 -15.03 -5.28 34.96
N LEU A 62 -15.75 -5.52 33.86
CA LEU A 62 -17.01 -6.26 33.87
C LEU A 62 -16.82 -7.73 34.24
N ARG A 63 -15.76 -8.39 33.74
CA ARG A 63 -15.38 -9.74 34.15
C ARG A 63 -15.04 -9.82 35.64
N ALA A 64 -14.35 -8.81 36.19
CA ALA A 64 -14.01 -8.77 37.61
C ALA A 64 -15.25 -8.55 38.51
N LEU A 65 -16.19 -7.69 38.10
CA LEU A 65 -17.38 -7.36 38.89
C LEU A 65 -18.51 -8.39 38.76
N LEU A 66 -18.71 -8.96 37.57
CA LEU A 66 -19.86 -9.81 37.25
C LEU A 66 -19.49 -11.29 37.07
N GLY A 67 -18.20 -11.63 37.18
CA GLY A 67 -17.71 -13.00 37.10
C GLY A 67 -18.14 -13.71 35.81
N SER A 68 -18.62 -14.94 35.93
CA SER A 68 -19.03 -15.78 34.80
C SER A 68 -20.30 -15.30 34.08
N LYS A 69 -21.06 -14.37 34.66
CA LYS A 69 -22.32 -13.87 34.08
C LYS A 69 -22.08 -13.01 32.83
N HIS A 70 -20.92 -12.37 32.72
CA HIS A 70 -20.57 -11.53 31.56
C HIS A 70 -19.46 -12.18 30.74
N LYS A 71 -19.85 -13.01 29.76
CA LYS A 71 -18.94 -13.69 28.81
C LYS A 71 -18.98 -13.06 27.41
N VAL A 72 -19.51 -11.85 27.28
CA VAL A 72 -19.66 -11.15 26.00
C VAL A 72 -18.35 -10.43 25.70
N SER A 73 -17.72 -10.77 24.58
CA SER A 73 -16.56 -10.06 24.06
C SER A 73 -17.05 -8.81 23.32
N MET A 74 -16.57 -7.63 23.74
CA MET A 74 -16.91 -6.33 23.15
C MET A 74 -16.05 -5.99 21.93
N ASP A 75 -15.61 -7.01 21.20
CA ASP A 75 -14.74 -6.86 20.04
C ASP A 75 -15.62 -6.62 18.81
N LEU A 76 -15.18 -5.76 17.89
CA LEU A 76 -15.89 -5.52 16.62
C LEU A 76 -16.17 -6.83 15.86
N ARG A 77 -15.30 -7.84 16.03
CA ARG A 77 -15.38 -9.14 15.39
C ARG A 77 -16.44 -10.06 15.99
N ALA A 78 -16.83 -9.89 17.26
CA ALA A 78 -17.70 -10.83 17.96
C ALA A 78 -19.11 -10.93 17.36
N ASN A 79 -19.60 -9.85 16.74
CA ASN A 79 -20.92 -9.81 16.08
C ASN A 79 -20.89 -10.12 14.57
N LEU A 80 -19.70 -10.32 13.98
CA LEU A 80 -19.59 -10.70 12.58
C LEU A 80 -19.76 -12.21 12.46
N LYS A 81 -20.55 -12.67 11.46
CA LYS A 81 -20.70 -14.10 11.18
C LYS A 81 -19.32 -14.71 10.91
N SER A 82 -18.95 -15.71 11.68
CA SER A 82 -17.79 -16.52 11.35
C SER A 82 -18.12 -17.32 10.10
N VAL A 83 -17.26 -17.24 9.09
CA VAL A 83 -17.35 -18.16 7.96
C VAL A 83 -16.91 -19.53 8.47
N LYS A 84 -17.87 -20.34 8.93
CA LYS A 84 -17.65 -21.76 9.12
C LYS A 84 -17.43 -22.36 7.74
N LYS A 85 -16.24 -22.90 7.50
CA LYS A 85 -15.94 -23.62 6.24
C LYS A 85 -16.98 -24.69 5.92
N GLU A 86 -17.62 -25.25 6.95
CA GLU A 86 -18.65 -26.29 6.85
C GLU A 86 -19.97 -25.81 6.21
N ASP A 87 -20.37 -24.54 6.39
CA ASP A 87 -21.63 -24.03 5.81
C ASP A 87 -21.48 -23.59 4.34
N THR A 88 -20.25 -23.27 3.90
CA THR A 88 -19.91 -23.00 2.49
C THR A 88 -20.15 -24.20 1.57
N GLU A 89 -20.30 -25.41 2.12
CA GLU A 89 -20.55 -26.61 1.34
C GLU A 89 -22.05 -26.91 1.16
N LYS A 90 -22.91 -26.42 2.06
CA LYS A 90 -24.37 -26.66 2.00
C LYS A 90 -25.16 -25.56 1.26
N GLU A 91 -24.66 -24.32 1.23
CA GLU A 91 -25.28 -23.21 0.48
C GLU A 91 -24.53 -22.87 -0.82
N ARG A 92 -23.78 -23.82 -1.40
CA ARG A 92 -23.51 -23.74 -2.84
C ARG A 92 -24.74 -24.29 -3.57
N PRO A 93 -25.61 -23.46 -4.18
CA PRO A 93 -26.55 -23.98 -5.15
C PRO A 93 -25.72 -24.78 -6.16
N VAL A 94 -26.23 -25.96 -6.49
CA VAL A 94 -25.65 -27.00 -7.36
C VAL A 94 -25.40 -26.51 -8.81
N GLU A 95 -25.45 -25.19 -9.03
CA GLU A 95 -25.32 -24.47 -10.30
C GLU A 95 -23.88 -24.13 -10.69
N VAL A 96 -22.86 -24.68 -10.00
CA VAL A 96 -21.50 -24.75 -10.56
C VAL A 96 -21.24 -26.17 -11.09
N GLY A 97 -22.24 -26.71 -11.81
CA GLY A 97 -22.16 -27.96 -12.54
C GLY A 97 -21.59 -27.74 -13.93
N ASP A 98 -20.30 -28.08 -14.08
CA ASP A 98 -19.55 -28.32 -15.33
C ASP A 98 -19.83 -27.36 -16.51
N TRP A 99 -19.00 -26.31 -16.61
CA TRP A 99 -19.01 -25.31 -17.69
C TRP A 99 -18.99 -25.95 -19.11
N ARG A 100 -18.45 -27.17 -19.25
CA ARG A 100 -18.38 -27.89 -20.54
C ARG A 100 -19.75 -28.15 -21.17
N LYS A 101 -20.78 -28.48 -20.37
CA LYS A 101 -22.12 -28.79 -20.91
C LYS A 101 -22.82 -27.59 -21.53
N ASN A 102 -22.58 -26.40 -20.99
CA ASN A 102 -23.20 -25.16 -21.49
C ASN A 102 -22.54 -24.70 -22.82
N VAL A 103 -21.24 -24.95 -22.97
CA VAL A 103 -20.49 -24.62 -24.21
C VAL A 103 -20.87 -25.56 -25.36
N GLU A 104 -21.00 -26.86 -25.12
CA GLU A 104 -21.38 -27.84 -26.16
C GLU A 104 -22.80 -27.60 -26.70
N ALA A 105 -23.74 -27.19 -25.84
CA ALA A 105 -25.10 -26.85 -26.25
C ALA A 105 -25.19 -25.64 -27.20
N MET A 106 -24.21 -24.74 -27.15
CA MET A 106 -24.16 -23.53 -27.99
C MET A 106 -23.33 -23.68 -29.27
N SER A 107 -22.58 -24.79 -29.41
CA SER A 107 -21.68 -25.02 -30.55
C SER A 107 -22.36 -25.64 -31.78
N GLY A 108 -23.67 -25.93 -31.73
CA GLY A 108 -24.39 -26.69 -32.76
C GLY A 108 -25.00 -25.89 -33.92
N MET A 109 -24.78 -24.58 -34.02
CA MET A 109 -25.36 -23.75 -35.10
C MET A 109 -24.35 -23.47 -36.22
N GLU A 110 -23.90 -24.52 -36.92
CA GLU A 110 -23.08 -24.38 -38.12
C GLU A 110 -23.81 -24.97 -39.34
N GLY A 111 -24.67 -24.13 -39.95
CA GLY A 111 -25.44 -24.47 -41.15
C GLY A 111 -25.98 -23.22 -41.84
N ARG A 112 -25.27 -22.77 -42.88
CA ARG A 112 -25.55 -21.59 -43.74
C ARG A 112 -27.04 -21.44 -44.10
N LYS A 113 -27.74 -20.43 -43.55
CA LYS A 113 -29.09 -20.06 -44.02
C LYS A 113 -29.02 -18.80 -44.90
N LYS A 114 -29.20 -19.02 -46.20
CA LYS A 114 -29.23 -18.06 -47.31
C LYS A 114 -30.30 -16.97 -47.07
N MET A 115 -29.96 -15.70 -47.34
CA MET A 115 -30.91 -14.60 -47.49
C MET A 115 -30.70 -13.97 -48.88
N PHE A 116 -31.57 -14.28 -49.83
CA PHE A 116 -31.82 -13.59 -51.12
C PHE A 116 -33.23 -14.08 -51.56
N ASP A 117 -34.15 -13.31 -52.14
CA ASP A 117 -34.10 -11.99 -52.78
C ASP A 117 -35.50 -11.34 -52.74
N ALA A 118 -35.55 -10.02 -52.92
CA ALA A 118 -36.77 -9.20 -52.90
C ALA A 118 -37.56 -9.22 -54.24
N ALA A 119 -38.90 -9.29 -54.22
CA ALA A 119 -39.78 -8.60 -55.17
C ALA A 119 -41.30 -8.77 -54.88
N LYS A 120 -41.97 -7.61 -54.66
CA LYS A 120 -43.30 -7.17 -55.14
C LYS A 120 -44.58 -8.03 -54.89
N SER A 121 -45.41 -7.53 -53.96
CA SER A 121 -46.85 -7.11 -54.04
C SER A 121 -47.79 -7.63 -55.16
N PRO A 122 -49.14 -7.44 -55.06
CA PRO A 122 -50.08 -7.52 -53.93
C PRO A 122 -51.39 -8.30 -54.29
N THR A 123 -52.37 -8.26 -53.36
CA THR A 123 -53.84 -8.41 -53.54
C THR A 123 -54.46 -9.74 -54.00
N GLY A 124 -55.49 -10.17 -53.25
CA GLY A 124 -56.76 -10.55 -53.87
C GLY A 124 -57.49 -11.76 -53.28
N GLN A 125 -58.67 -11.45 -52.73
CA GLN A 125 -59.82 -12.31 -52.36
C GLN A 125 -59.75 -13.11 -51.06
#